data_AF-A0A0J6TG79-F1
#
_entry.id   AF-A0A0J6TG79-F1
#
_cell.length_a   1.000
_cell.length_b   1.000
_cell.length_c   1.000
_cell.angle_alpha   90.00
_cell.angle_beta   90.00
_cell.angle_gamma   90.00
#
_symmetry.space_group_name_H-M   'P 1'
#
loop_
_entity.id
_entity.type
_entity.pdbx_description
1 polymer ?
#
loop_
_entity_poly.entity_id
_entity_poly.type
_entity_poly.pdbx_seq_one_letter_code
_entity_poly.pdbx_strand_id
1 'polypeptide(L)'
;QVGGMMGGLGGVMNTMVTRFQNTTTGIASTEQVGVSKVVNVGQTAAETVGFAKNLSVGKEYTVQVGDRMLVQVGTELKIVVGQSELIMDKDGNVTILGANFNFTASGPVRINGKVIDLNLPGGAA
;
A
#
# COMPACT_ATOMS: atom_id res chain seq x y z
N GLN A 1 -8.10 -16.51 35.11
CA GLN A 1 -8.92 -15.30 35.29
C GLN A 1 -8.18 -14.38 36.25
N VAL A 2 -7.31 -13.51 35.75
CA VAL A 2 -6.69 -12.39 36.49
C VAL A 2 -6.32 -11.30 35.48
N GLY A 3 -6.77 -10.07 35.72
CA GLY A 3 -6.39 -8.83 35.03
C GLY A 3 -7.42 -8.36 33.99
N GLY A 4 -8.57 -7.79 34.33
CA GLY A 4 -8.77 -6.78 35.37
C GLY A 4 -8.35 -5.40 34.88
N MET A 5 -9.31 -4.66 34.30
CA MET A 5 -9.35 -3.20 34.15
C MET A 5 -8.51 -2.54 33.04
N MET A 6 -9.05 -2.45 31.82
CA MET A 6 -8.86 -1.29 30.92
C MET A 6 -10.21 -0.72 30.45
N GLY A 7 -11.19 -0.68 31.36
CA GLY A 7 -12.32 0.24 31.25
C GLY A 7 -11.89 1.59 31.84
N GLY A 8 -11.06 2.33 31.12
CA GLY A 8 -10.62 3.66 31.55
C GLY A 8 -11.82 4.61 31.64
N LEU A 9 -11.93 5.31 32.76
CA LEU A 9 -12.87 6.40 33.00
C LEU A 9 -12.82 7.39 31.82
N GLY A 10 -13.93 7.51 31.09
CA GLY A 10 -14.02 8.36 29.90
C GLY A 10 -13.78 9.83 30.23
N GLY A 11 -12.80 10.43 29.56
CA GLY A 11 -12.48 11.85 29.64
C GLY A 11 -11.66 12.28 28.43
N VAL A 12 -11.67 13.57 28.12
CA VAL A 12 -10.89 14.12 27.00
C VAL A 12 -9.48 14.43 27.49
N MET A 13 -8.47 13.88 26.82
CA MET A 13 -7.06 14.30 26.99
C MET A 13 -6.68 15.24 25.86
N ASN A 14 -6.16 16.42 26.19
CA ASN A 14 -5.59 17.34 25.22
C ASN A 14 -4.11 17.57 25.53
N THR A 15 -3.25 17.44 24.51
CA THR A 15 -1.81 17.74 24.62
C THR A 15 -1.47 18.76 23.55
N MET A 16 -0.97 19.93 23.96
CA MET A 16 -0.51 20.97 23.05
C MET A 16 1.00 21.08 23.12
N VAL A 17 1.65 20.98 21.97
CA VAL A 17 3.08 21.20 21.82
C VAL A 17 3.30 22.34 20.84
N THR A 18 4.02 23.38 21.25
CA THR A 18 4.16 24.61 20.45
C THR A 18 5.43 24.65 19.61
N ARG A 19 6.44 23.83 19.94
CA ARG A 19 7.74 23.85 19.24
C ARG A 19 8.18 22.47 18.78
N PHE A 20 8.28 21.51 19.70
CA PHE A 20 8.89 20.22 19.41
C PHE A 20 8.40 19.12 20.34
N GLN A 21 8.12 17.94 19.78
CA GLN A 21 7.80 16.72 20.51
C GLN A 21 8.71 15.60 20.00
N ASN A 22 9.36 14.89 20.92
CA ASN A 22 10.06 13.64 20.64
C ASN A 22 9.48 12.53 21.51
N THR A 23 9.21 11.38 20.90
CA THR A 23 8.72 10.20 21.60
C THR A 23 9.65 9.04 21.26
N THR A 24 10.25 8.43 22.28
CA THR A 24 11.15 7.28 22.12
C THR A 24 10.61 6.12 22.93
N THR A 25 10.50 4.97 22.28
CA THR A 25 9.99 3.74 22.90
C THR A 25 11.06 2.67 22.78
N GLY A 26 11.42 2.02 23.90
CA GLY A 26 12.54 1.09 23.92
C GLY A 26 12.24 -0.32 23.38
N ILE A 27 10.99 -0.78 23.47
CA ILE A 27 10.62 -2.17 23.13
C ILE A 27 9.48 -2.20 22.12
N ALA A 28 8.30 -1.69 22.50
CA ALA A 28 7.10 -1.75 21.66
C ALA A 28 6.13 -0.62 21.97
N SER A 29 5.42 -0.14 20.95
CA SER A 29 4.32 0.81 21.06
C SER A 29 3.08 0.22 20.40
N THR A 30 1.92 0.35 21.05
CA THR A 30 0.63 -0.07 20.53
C THR A 30 -0.34 1.09 20.68
N GLU A 31 -1.07 1.40 19.61
CA GLU A 31 -2.11 2.42 19.61
C GLU A 31 -3.42 1.79 19.17
N GLN A 32 -4.46 1.93 19.98
CA GLN A 32 -5.81 1.46 19.67
C GLN A 32 -6.75 2.66 19.66
N VAL A 33 -7.50 2.79 18.57
CA VAL A 33 -8.46 3.88 18.37
C VAL A 33 -9.82 3.26 18.12
N GLY A 34 -10.80 3.58 18.97
CA GLY A 34 -12.12 2.95 18.94
C GLY A 34 -13.05 3.47 17.85
N VAL A 35 -12.82 4.69 17.36
CA VAL A 35 -13.73 5.35 16.40
C VAL A 35 -12.98 5.88 15.18
N SER A 36 -12.13 6.90 15.35
CA SER A 36 -11.43 7.53 14.23
C SER A 36 -10.08 8.11 14.63
N LYS A 37 -9.12 7.99 13.72
CA LYS A 37 -7.80 8.61 13.82
C LYS A 37 -7.61 9.54 12.63
N VAL A 38 -7.28 10.80 12.90
CA VAL A 38 -6.97 11.81 11.88
C VAL A 38 -5.57 12.34 12.14
N VAL A 39 -4.72 12.31 11.12
CA VAL A 39 -3.35 12.84 11.20
C VAL A 39 -3.19 13.86 10.08
N ASN A 40 -2.93 15.11 10.46
CA ASN A 40 -2.63 16.20 9.53
C ASN A 40 -1.18 16.60 9.70
N VAL A 41 -0.44 16.67 8.60
CA VAL A 41 0.98 17.03 8.60
C VAL A 41 1.16 18.24 7.68
N GLY A 42 1.78 19.31 8.19
CA GLY A 42 1.87 20.58 7.46
C GLY A 42 2.98 20.65 6.40
N GLN A 43 4.01 19.82 6.51
CA GLN A 43 5.15 19.84 5.56
C GLN A 43 5.55 18.44 5.10
N THR A 44 6.07 17.59 6.01
CA THR A 44 6.65 16.30 5.63
C THR A 44 6.30 15.22 6.63
N ALA A 45 5.81 14.09 6.13
CA ALA A 45 5.67 12.84 6.88
C ALA A 45 6.70 11.84 6.34
N ALA A 46 7.54 11.29 7.22
CA ALA A 46 8.49 10.24 6.89
C ALA A 46 8.30 9.08 7.86
N GLU A 47 8.28 7.86 7.32
CA GLU A 47 8.12 6.63 8.09
C GLU A 47 9.17 5.63 7.61
N THR A 48 9.96 5.10 8.52
CA THR A 48 10.97 4.07 8.24
C THR A 48 10.66 2.87 9.10
N VAL A 49 10.54 1.71 8.47
CA VAL A 49 10.21 0.44 9.13
C VAL A 49 11.36 -0.52 8.88
N GLY A 50 11.94 -1.05 9.97
CA GLY A 50 13.17 -1.85 9.89
C GLY A 50 12.96 -3.30 9.42
N PHE A 51 11.73 -3.83 9.47
CA PHE A 51 11.46 -5.22 9.11
C PHE A 51 10.24 -5.36 8.20
N ALA A 52 9.02 -5.13 8.71
CA ALA A 52 7.79 -5.31 7.93
C ALA A 52 6.71 -4.30 8.31
N LYS A 53 5.99 -3.79 7.29
CA LYS A 53 4.80 -2.95 7.45
C LYS A 53 3.59 -3.68 6.86
N ASN A 54 2.59 -3.96 7.69
CA ASN A 54 1.34 -4.57 7.27
C ASN A 54 0.21 -3.54 7.35
N LEU A 55 -0.60 -3.45 6.31
CA LEU A 55 -1.79 -2.60 6.27
C LEU A 55 -2.99 -3.46 5.86
N SER A 56 -4.01 -3.50 6.73
CA SER A 56 -5.27 -4.18 6.45
C SER A 56 -6.41 -3.17 6.56
N VAL A 57 -7.28 -3.13 5.56
CA VAL A 57 -8.37 -2.18 5.45
C VAL A 57 -9.65 -2.95 5.13
N GLY A 58 -10.69 -2.76 5.95
CA GLY A 58 -11.91 -3.57 5.85
C GLY A 58 -12.84 -3.19 4.70
N LYS A 59 -12.73 -1.97 4.15
CA LYS A 59 -13.65 -1.49 3.11
C LYS A 59 -12.94 -0.76 1.97
N GLU A 60 -12.34 0.39 2.24
CA GLU A 60 -11.80 1.27 1.20
C GLU A 60 -10.47 1.88 1.63
N TYR A 61 -9.48 1.83 0.74
CA TYR A 61 -8.21 2.51 0.87
C TYR A 61 -7.99 3.44 -0.33
N THR A 62 -7.95 4.74 -0.06
CA THR A 62 -7.82 5.79 -1.08
C THR A 62 -6.52 6.55 -0.88
N VAL A 63 -5.73 6.67 -1.95
CA VAL A 63 -4.49 7.46 -1.97
C VAL A 63 -4.61 8.51 -3.07
N GLN A 64 -4.50 9.78 -2.69
CA GLN A 64 -4.50 10.91 -3.61
C GLN A 64 -3.15 11.63 -3.52
N VAL A 65 -2.48 11.77 -4.65
CA VAL A 65 -1.17 12.42 -4.76
C VAL A 65 -1.26 13.50 -5.81
N GLY A 66 -0.89 14.73 -5.44
CA GLY A 66 -1.06 15.91 -6.32
C GLY A 66 -0.06 16.02 -7.46
N ASP A 67 1.12 15.42 -7.34
CA ASP A 67 2.20 15.50 -8.33
C ASP A 67 2.72 14.11 -8.71
N ARG A 68 3.57 13.49 -7.89
CA ARG A 68 4.22 12.21 -8.21
C ARG A 68 4.12 11.18 -7.10
N MET A 69 3.71 9.96 -7.47
CA MET A 69 3.86 8.75 -6.66
C MET A 69 5.00 7.89 -7.20
N LEU A 70 5.97 7.55 -6.35
CA LEU A 70 7.05 6.61 -6.68
C LEU A 70 6.91 5.37 -5.79
N VAL A 71 6.86 4.20 -6.42
CA VAL A 71 6.89 2.89 -5.75
C VAL A 71 8.15 2.17 -6.23
N GLN A 72 9.12 2.01 -5.34
CA GLN A 72 10.35 1.27 -5.62
C GLN A 72 10.36 -0.02 -4.80
N VAL A 73 10.53 -1.15 -5.49
CA VAL A 73 10.48 -2.48 -4.89
C VAL A 73 11.72 -3.26 -5.31
N GLY A 74 12.32 -3.98 -4.37
CA GLY A 74 13.59 -4.66 -4.59
C GLY A 74 13.48 -6.00 -5.32
N THR A 75 12.40 -6.75 -5.10
CA THR A 75 12.26 -8.13 -5.60
C THR A 75 11.06 -8.31 -6.50
N GLU A 76 9.85 -8.02 -6.00
CA GLU A 76 8.60 -8.24 -6.73
C GLU A 76 7.55 -7.23 -6.27
N LEU A 77 6.90 -6.58 -7.23
CA LEU A 77 5.64 -5.88 -7.01
C LEU A 77 4.50 -6.72 -7.60
N LYS A 78 3.60 -7.20 -6.74
CA LYS A 78 2.43 -7.98 -7.11
C LYS A 78 1.14 -7.29 -6.66
N ILE A 79 0.20 -7.10 -7.59
CA ILE A 79 -1.15 -6.59 -7.33
C ILE A 79 -2.13 -7.69 -7.71
N VAL A 80 -2.94 -8.15 -6.74
CA VAL A 80 -3.94 -9.22 -6.94
C VAL A 80 -5.33 -8.65 -6.73
N VAL A 81 -6.21 -8.90 -7.70
CA VAL A 81 -7.62 -8.49 -7.65
C VAL A 81 -8.48 -9.66 -8.13
N GLY A 82 -8.98 -10.46 -7.20
CA GLY A 82 -9.74 -11.66 -7.55
C GLY A 82 -8.92 -12.63 -8.40
N GLN A 83 -9.33 -12.83 -9.66
CA GLN A 83 -8.63 -13.69 -10.64
C GLN A 83 -7.59 -12.95 -11.48
N SER A 84 -7.44 -11.63 -11.30
CA SER A 84 -6.49 -10.82 -12.07
C SER A 84 -5.22 -10.55 -11.25
N GLU A 85 -4.07 -10.53 -11.93
CA GLU A 85 -2.79 -10.20 -11.32
C GLU A 85 -1.97 -9.27 -12.22
N LEU A 86 -1.27 -8.32 -11.61
CA LEU A 86 -0.17 -7.58 -12.22
C LEU A 86 1.09 -7.88 -11.42
N ILE A 87 2.11 -8.40 -12.07
CA ILE A 87 3.38 -8.79 -11.44
C ILE A 87 4.53 -8.14 -12.19
N MET A 88 5.45 -7.54 -11.44
CA MET A 88 6.72 -7.04 -11.93
C MET A 88 7.83 -7.54 -11.02
N ASP A 89 8.89 -8.11 -11.58
CA ASP A 89 10.01 -8.66 -10.81
C ASP A 89 11.34 -7.91 -11.02
N LYS A 90 12.33 -8.26 -10.21
CA LYS A 90 13.70 -7.70 -10.25
C LYS A 90 14.44 -7.97 -11.56
N ASP A 91 14.02 -8.98 -12.33
CA ASP A 91 14.66 -9.36 -13.59
C ASP A 91 14.05 -8.59 -14.78
N GLY A 92 13.03 -7.76 -14.51
CA GLY A 92 12.37 -6.92 -15.49
C GLY A 92 11.22 -7.60 -16.21
N ASN A 93 10.78 -8.78 -15.75
CA ASN A 93 9.60 -9.42 -16.31
C ASN A 93 8.35 -8.68 -15.84
N VAL A 94 7.40 -8.53 -16.74
CA VAL A 94 6.08 -7.96 -16.46
C VAL A 94 5.03 -8.95 -16.91
N THR A 95 4.17 -9.37 -16.00
CA THR A 95 3.09 -10.33 -16.26
C THR A 95 1.75 -9.71 -15.89
N ILE A 96 0.78 -9.81 -16.79
CA ILE A 96 -0.59 -9.35 -16.57
C ILE A 96 -1.52 -10.54 -16.84
N LEU A 97 -2.25 -10.97 -15.82
CA LEU A 97 -3.19 -12.09 -15.88
C LEU A 97 -4.61 -11.56 -15.68
N GLY A 98 -5.57 -12.14 -16.41
CA GLY A 98 -6.97 -11.76 -16.32
C GLY A 98 -7.84 -12.56 -17.28
N ALA A 99 -9.14 -12.63 -16.99
CA ALA A 99 -10.09 -13.40 -17.80
C ALA A 99 -10.44 -12.72 -19.13
N ASN A 100 -10.46 -11.38 -19.17
CA ASN A 100 -10.77 -10.61 -20.36
C ASN A 100 -9.84 -9.39 -20.43
N PHE A 101 -9.29 -9.13 -21.61
CA PHE A 101 -8.48 -7.94 -21.88
C PHE A 101 -9.15 -7.09 -22.96
N ASN A 102 -9.42 -5.83 -22.64
CA ASN A 102 -9.95 -4.86 -23.59
C ASN A 102 -8.99 -3.67 -23.66
N PHE A 103 -8.50 -3.37 -24.85
CA PHE A 103 -7.59 -2.25 -25.10
C PHE A 103 -8.28 -1.25 -26.04
N THR A 104 -8.65 -0.09 -25.50
CA THR A 104 -9.27 1.00 -26.28
C THR A 104 -8.35 2.22 -26.24
N ALA A 105 -8.02 2.77 -27.40
CA ALA A 105 -7.19 3.96 -27.53
C ALA A 105 -7.79 4.92 -28.57
N SER A 106 -7.76 6.22 -28.27
CA SER A 106 -8.13 7.28 -29.23
C SER A 106 -7.01 7.59 -30.24
N GLY A 107 -5.77 7.22 -29.89
CA GLY A 107 -4.60 7.28 -30.76
C GLY A 107 -4.06 5.89 -31.11
N PRO A 108 -2.86 5.79 -31.70
CA PRO A 108 -2.29 4.51 -32.10
C PRO A 108 -1.84 3.68 -30.89
N VAL A 109 -2.12 2.37 -30.93
CA VAL A 109 -1.48 1.37 -30.09
C VAL A 109 -0.25 0.83 -30.85
N ARG A 110 0.93 0.79 -30.21
CA ARG A 110 2.18 0.28 -30.79
C ARG A 110 2.81 -0.74 -29.85
N ILE A 111 3.22 -1.88 -30.39
CA ILE A 111 3.91 -2.95 -29.66
C ILE A 111 5.21 -3.25 -30.41
N ASN A 112 6.34 -3.14 -29.72
CA ASN A 112 7.66 -3.40 -30.28
C ASN A 112 8.37 -4.46 -29.46
N GLY A 113 8.88 -5.48 -30.12
CA GLY A 113 9.68 -6.54 -29.52
C GLY A 113 10.50 -7.22 -30.60
N LYS A 114 11.57 -7.93 -30.23
CA LYS A 114 12.32 -8.76 -31.18
C LYS A 114 11.44 -9.86 -31.76
N VAL A 115 10.59 -10.45 -30.92
CA VAL A 115 9.56 -11.43 -31.26
C VAL A 115 8.27 -11.00 -30.58
N ILE A 116 7.14 -11.14 -31.27
CA ILE A 116 5.80 -10.91 -30.73
C ILE A 116 4.98 -12.16 -31.02
N ASP A 117 4.59 -12.84 -29.96
CA ASP A 117 3.77 -14.04 -30.03
C ASP A 117 2.32 -13.71 -29.69
N LEU A 118 1.41 -14.07 -30.61
CA LEU A 118 -0.04 -13.91 -30.44
C LEU A 118 -0.69 -15.28 -30.61
N ASN A 119 -1.28 -15.80 -29.52
CA ASN A 119 -1.83 -17.15 -29.43
C ASN A 119 -0.80 -18.25 -29.73
N LEU A 120 0.40 -18.15 -29.14
CA LEU A 120 1.44 -19.17 -29.29
C LEU A 120 0.92 -20.54 -28.80
N PRO A 121 0.97 -21.60 -29.64
CA PRO A 121 0.54 -22.92 -29.21
C PRO A 121 1.41 -23.42 -28.05
N GLY A 122 0.76 -23.90 -26.99
CA GLY A 122 1.43 -24.41 -25.78
C GLY A 122 1.66 -23.39 -24.67
N GLY A 123 1.26 -22.12 -24.85
CA GLY A 123 1.10 -21.18 -23.75
C GLY A 123 -0.13 -21.55 -22.93
N ALA A 124 0.03 -21.78 -21.62
CA ALA A 124 -1.09 -21.98 -20.72
C ALA A 124 -2.03 -20.76 -20.79
N ALA A 125 -3.33 -21.04 -20.88
CA ALA A 125 -4.38 -20.04 -20.65
C ALA A 125 -4.37 -19.57 -19.19
#